data_AF-A0A956TY22-F1
#
_entry.id   AF-A0A956TY22-F1
#
_cell.length_a   1.000
_cell.length_b   1.000
_cell.length_c   1.000
_cell.angle_alpha   90.00
_cell.angle_beta   90.00
_cell.angle_gamma   90.00
#
_symmetry.space_group_name_H-M   'P 1'
#
loop_
_entity.id
_entity.type
_entity.pdbx_description
1 polymer ?
#
loop_
_entity_poly.entity_id
_entity_poly.type
_entity_poly.pdbx_seq_one_letter_code
_entity_poly.pdbx_strand_id
1 'polypeptide(L)' 'MKIFSLGKDNWARTSPTREGVGFLVISLFVGFAAINTGNNLLYLTFGIMMSFVVASGILSMIDLSRIEVSMK' A
#
# COMPACT_ATOMS: atom_id res chain seq x y z
N MET A 1 -2.83 23.23 0.00
CA MET A 1 -2.53 21.92 0.64
C MET A 1 -3.86 21.24 0.97
N LYS A 2 -4.48 20.54 0.00
CA LYS A 2 -5.79 19.85 0.13
C LYS A 2 -5.63 18.33 -0.08
N ILE A 3 -4.64 17.72 0.58
CA ILE A 3 -4.36 16.27 0.44
C ILE A 3 -5.44 15.42 1.12
N PHE A 4 -6.17 15.98 2.09
CA PHE A 4 -7.09 15.24 2.95
C PHE A 4 -8.54 15.21 2.44
N SER A 5 -8.90 16.04 1.46
CA SER A 5 -10.28 16.05 0.93
C SER A 5 -10.51 15.10 -0.24
N LEU A 6 -9.46 14.43 -0.73
CA LEU A 6 -9.54 13.53 -1.89
C LEU A 6 -10.05 12.11 -1.55
N GLY A 7 -10.44 11.87 -0.30
CA GLY A 7 -10.89 10.56 0.18
C GLY A 7 -12.30 10.53 0.78
N LYS A 8 -13.07 11.64 0.71
CA LYS A 8 -14.37 11.74 1.39
C LYS A 8 -15.57 11.40 0.49
N ASP A 9 -15.43 11.46 -0.83
CA ASP A 9 -16.57 11.38 -1.73
C ASP A 9 -16.59 10.16 -2.67
N ASN A 10 -15.46 9.50 -2.94
CA ASN A 10 -15.46 8.25 -3.69
C ASN A 10 -14.26 7.42 -3.24
N TRP A 11 -14.50 6.31 -2.53
CA TRP A 11 -13.46 5.32 -2.25
C TRP A 11 -12.80 5.00 -3.58
N ALA A 12 -11.54 5.41 -3.74
CA ALA A 12 -10.79 5.20 -4.97
C ALA A 12 -10.94 3.73 -5.32
N ARG A 13 -11.72 3.45 -6.37
CA ARG A 13 -12.07 2.09 -6.81
C ARG A 13 -10.88 1.48 -7.55
N THR A 14 -9.68 1.71 -7.03
CA THR A 14 -8.45 1.11 -7.48
C THR A 14 -8.44 -0.28 -6.88
N SER A 15 -8.94 -1.23 -7.67
CA SER A 15 -8.90 -2.63 -7.29
C SER A 15 -7.43 -3.02 -7.11
N PRO A 16 -7.07 -3.71 -6.01
CA PRO A 16 -5.71 -4.21 -5.86
C PRO A 16 -5.38 -5.10 -7.06
N THR A 17 -4.22 -4.88 -7.67
CA THR A 17 -3.75 -5.70 -8.78
C THR A 17 -3.52 -7.13 -8.27
N ARG A 18 -3.64 -8.13 -9.15
CA ARG A 18 -3.45 -9.55 -8.78
C ARG A 18 -2.06 -9.78 -8.18
N GLU A 19 -1.09 -9.02 -8.68
CA GLU A 19 0.30 -8.97 -8.24
C GLU A 19 0.41 -8.35 -6.84
N GLY A 20 -0.32 -7.26 -6.57
CA GLY A 20 -0.36 -6.61 -5.26
C GLY A 20 -0.99 -7.49 -4.17
N VAL A 21 -2.02 -8.26 -4.51
CA VAL A 21 -2.60 -9.27 -3.61
C VAL A 21 -1.57 -10.35 -3.28
N GLY A 22 -0.82 -10.84 -4.29
CA GLY A 22 0.26 -11.79 -4.07
C GLY A 22 1.35 -11.24 -3.12
N PHE A 23 1.76 -9.99 -3.32
CA PHE A 23 2.74 -9.33 -2.44
C PHE A 23 2.26 -9.20 -0.99
N LEU A 24 0.98 -8.85 -0.78
CA LEU A 24 0.36 -8.79 0.55
C LEU A 24 0.31 -10.14 1.25
N VAL A 25 0.00 -11.21 0.52
CA VAL A 25 -0.01 -12.57 1.08
C VAL A 25 1.41 -12.97 1.51
N ILE A 26 2.42 -12.72 0.67
CA ILE A 26 3.81 -13.04 0.99
C ILE A 26 4.29 -12.22 2.20
N SER A 27 3.96 -10.93 2.29
CA SER A 27 4.37 -10.10 3.43
C SER A 27 3.78 -10.60 4.75
N LEU A 28 2.54 -11.09 4.75
CA LEU A 28 1.93 -11.74 5.92
C LEU A 28 2.67 -13.02 6.31
N PHE A 29 3.00 -13.90 5.35
CA PHE A 29 3.79 -15.10 5.63
C PHE A 29 5.17 -14.76 6.22
N VAL A 30 5.85 -13.74 5.71
CA VAL A 30 7.12 -13.26 6.25
C VAL A 30 6.95 -12.72 7.67
N GLY A 31 5.86 -12.00 7.95
CA GLY A 31 5.54 -11.53 9.30
C GLY A 31 5.30 -12.68 10.29
N PHE A 32 4.55 -13.71 9.88
CA PHE A 32 4.38 -14.92 10.68
C PHE A 32 5.71 -15.64 10.94
N ALA A 33 6.58 -15.73 9.93
CA ALA A 33 7.91 -16.28 10.09
C ALA A 33 8.76 -15.45 11.06
N ALA A 34 8.69 -14.12 10.99
CA ALA A 34 9.41 -13.21 11.90
C ALA A 34 8.99 -13.41 13.37
N ILE A 35 7.68 -13.51 13.63
CA ILE A 35 7.14 -13.73 14.99
C ILE A 35 7.58 -15.08 15.54
N ASN A 36 7.44 -16.14 14.75
CA ASN A 36 7.76 -17.50 15.20
C ASN A 36 9.27 -17.75 15.36
N THR A 37 10.12 -17.11 14.54
CA THR A 37 11.58 -17.29 14.60
C THR A 37 12.24 -16.35 15.61
N GLY A 38 11.56 -15.28 16.04
CA GLY A 38 12.13 -14.29 16.95
C GLY A 38 13.36 -13.56 16.39
N ASN A 39 13.52 -13.51 15.06
CA ASN A 39 14.70 -12.94 14.40
C ASN A 39 14.51 -11.46 14.08
N ASN A 40 15.35 -10.60 14.68
CA ASN A 40 15.37 -9.15 14.46
C ASN A 40 15.53 -8.74 13.00
N LEU A 41 16.23 -9.52 12.16
CA LEU A 41 16.37 -9.23 10.73
C LEU A 41 15.06 -9.41 9.97
N LEU A 42 14.29 -10.46 10.28
CA LEU A 42 13.00 -10.69 9.62
C LEU A 42 11.98 -9.60 9.99
N TYR A 43 12.05 -9.08 11.22
CA TYR A 43 11.26 -7.90 11.60
C TYR A 43 11.61 -6.68 10.74
N LEU A 44 12.90 -6.44 10.49
CA LEU A 44 13.34 -5.34 9.62
C LEU A 44 12.85 -5.55 8.18
N THR A 45 13.02 -6.76 7.63
CA THR A 45 12.54 -7.11 6.29
C THR A 45 11.02 -6.94 6.17
N PHE A 46 10.25 -7.45 7.13
CA PHE A 46 8.80 -7.27 7.19
C PHE A 46 8.42 -5.79 7.23
N GLY A 47 9.12 -4.98 8.01
CA GLY A 47 8.96 -3.53 8.05
C GLY A 47 9.16 -2.89 6.67
N ILE A 48 10.24 -3.25 5.97
CA ILE A 48 10.52 -2.75 4.60
C ILE A 48 9.40 -3.16 3.63
N MET A 49 8.91 -4.40 3.71
CA MET A 49 7.78 -4.86 2.88
C MET A 49 6.52 -4.01 3.12
N MET A 50 6.18 -3.74 4.38
CA MET A 50 5.05 -2.87 4.73
C MET A 50 5.26 -1.42 4.27
N SER A 51 6.49 -0.89 4.38
CA SER A 51 6.82 0.43 3.83
C SER A 51 6.57 0.51 2.32
N PHE A 52 6.90 -0.55 1.57
CA PHE A 52 6.60 -0.61 0.14
C PHE A 52 5.09 -0.62 -0.16
N VAL A 53 4.28 -1.32 0.64
CA VAL A 53 2.81 -1.29 0.49
C VAL A 53 2.28 0.14 0.68
N VAL A 54 2.73 0.81 1.74
CA VAL A 54 2.30 2.18 2.05
C VAL A 54 2.78 3.15 0.98
N ALA A 55 4.04 3.05 0.55
CA ALA A 55 4.60 3.88 -0.52
C ALA A 55 3.79 3.71 -1.81
N SER A 56 3.46 2.47 -2.20
CA SER A 56 2.62 2.18 -3.35
C SER A 56 1.24 2.83 -3.25
N GLY A 57 0.62 2.83 -2.07
CA GLY A 57 -0.67 3.48 -1.85
C GLY A 57 -0.59 5.01 -1.96
N ILE A 58 0.47 5.62 -1.41
CA ILE A 58 0.71 7.06 -1.51
C ILE A 58 0.94 7.48 -2.95
N LEU A 59 1.78 6.75 -3.69
CA LEU A 59 2.04 6.99 -5.12
C LEU A 59 0.74 6.94 -5.94
N SER A 60 -0.12 5.94 -5.71
CA SER A 60 -1.42 5.84 -6.38
C SER A 60 -2.33 7.04 -6.10
N MET A 61 -2.33 7.56 -4.87
CA MET A 61 -3.10 8.75 -4.52
C MET A 61 -2.56 10.01 -5.18
N ILE A 62 -1.23 10.16 -5.28
CA ILE A 62 -0.59 11.30 -5.94
C ILE A 62 -0.91 11.30 -7.43
N ASP A 63 -0.80 10.15 -8.09
CA ASP A 63 -1.09 10.03 -9.53
C ASP A 63 -2.56 10.36 -9.83
N LEU A 64 -3.50 9.82 -9.03
CA LEU A 64 -4.92 10.12 -9.17
C LEU A 64 -5.25 11.58 -8.85
N SER A 65 -4.56 12.18 -7.86
CA SER A 65 -4.75 13.60 -7.53
C SER A 65 -4.24 14.54 -8.62
N ARG A 66 -3.36 14.08 -9.52
CA ARG A 66 -2.85 14.89 -10.65
C ARG A 66 -3.79 14.90 -11.86
N ILE A 67 -4.73 13.97 -11.93
CA ILE A 67 -5.68 13.86 -13.02
C ILE A 67 -6.97 14.59 -12.59
N GLU A 68 -7.07 15.88 -12.92
CA GLU A 68 -8.35 16.59 -12.87
C GLU A 68 -9.22 16.10 -14.04
N VAL A 69 -10.27 15.35 -13.74
CA VAL A 69 -11.25 14.92 -14.73
C VAL A 69 -12.05 16.15 -15.16
N SER A 70 -11.64 16.78 -16.26
CA SER A 70 -12.44 17.77 -16.99
C SER A 70 -13.60 17.04 -17.65
N MET A 71 -14.69 16.85 -16.90
CA MET A 71 -15.97 16.43 -17.44
C MET A 71 -16.46 17.57 -18.36
N LYS A 72 -16.52 17.31 -19.67
CA LYS A 72 -17.19 18.16 -20.66
C LYS A 72 -18.60 17.64 -20.92
#